data_AF-A0A9D2ASN2-F1
#
_entry.id   AF-A0A9D2ASN2-F1
#
_cell.length_a   1.000
_cell.length_b   1.000
_cell.length_c   1.000
_cell.angle_alpha   90.00
_cell.angle_beta   90.00
_cell.angle_gamma   90.00
#
_symmetry.space_group_name_H-M   'P 1'
#
loop_
_entity.id
_entity.type
_entity.pdbx_description
1 polymer ?
#
loop_
_entity_poly.entity_id
_entity_poly.type
_entity_poly.pdbx_seq_one_letter_code
_entity_poly.pdbx_strand_id
1 'polypeptide(L)'
;MTTIWGSDINMSMQEIARKIDRHILCENSKIILRKAIDGDKEPYYQLKREYAYMKSVFARPEFKDELWQEYLSEESLYYTIAKKEDNIFIGYCGVKNLNRKVWEIAIEIKSDYCHRGYGYSALKMYLETVAKISNRHEFASRVDADNIASQNLMEKLGFQPYGLSEFLLHKEEDKLAAEEEYKDKLDARYIALAEKFKVEPRRLLSHVLEYRIIV
;
A
#
# COMPACT_ATOMS: atom_id res chain seq x y z
N MET A 1 -6.01 40.21 28.82
CA MET A 1 -6.36 38.80 28.55
C MET A 1 -5.81 38.46 27.19
N THR A 2 -4.71 37.72 27.17
CA THR A 2 -3.96 37.41 25.94
C THR A 2 -4.47 36.08 25.42
N THR A 3 -5.14 36.09 24.26
CA THR A 3 -5.57 34.85 23.59
C THR A 3 -4.37 34.28 22.83
N ILE A 4 -3.80 33.21 23.37
CA ILE A 4 -2.81 32.37 22.67
C ILE A 4 -3.61 31.49 21.72
N TRP A 5 -3.63 31.86 20.43
CA TRP A 5 -4.03 30.93 19.39
C TRP A 5 -2.85 29.98 19.18
N GLY A 6 -3.09 28.70 19.45
CA GLY A 6 -2.13 27.63 19.27
C GLY A 6 -1.56 27.65 17.86
N SER A 7 -0.24 27.67 17.78
CA SER A 7 0.49 27.41 16.56
C SER A 7 0.25 25.95 16.16
N ASP A 8 -0.66 25.72 15.22
CA ASP A 8 -0.62 24.51 14.41
C ASP A 8 0.62 24.60 13.53
N ILE A 9 1.74 24.12 14.08
CA ILE A 9 3.00 24.00 13.37
C ILE A 9 2.78 22.90 12.32
N ASN A 10 2.48 23.29 11.08
CA ASN A 10 2.63 22.42 9.92
C ASN A 10 4.11 22.01 9.87
N MET A 11 4.43 20.83 10.39
CA MET A 11 5.77 20.26 10.28
C MET A 11 6.12 20.07 8.81
N SER A 12 7.33 20.45 8.42
CA SER A 12 7.83 20.17 7.09
C SER A 12 7.93 18.65 6.85
N MET A 13 7.80 18.23 5.60
CA MET A 13 7.98 16.82 5.22
C MET A 13 9.33 16.25 5.66
N GLN A 14 10.36 17.09 5.73
CA GLN A 14 11.70 16.73 6.21
C GLN A 14 11.73 16.45 7.72
N GLU A 15 10.97 17.19 8.53
CA GLU A 15 10.87 16.96 9.98
C GLU A 15 10.01 15.74 10.30
N ILE A 16 8.94 15.52 9.53
CA ILE A 16 8.12 14.31 9.61
C ILE A 16 8.97 13.09 9.26
N ALA A 17 9.69 13.14 8.13
CA ALA A 17 10.59 12.08 7.71
C ALA A 17 11.62 11.76 8.81
N ARG A 18 12.30 12.76 9.39
CA ARG A 18 13.26 12.54 10.49
C ARG A 18 12.66 11.90 11.75
N LYS A 19 11.41 12.23 12.11
CA LYS A 19 10.78 11.64 13.31
C LYS A 19 10.28 10.22 13.08
N ILE A 20 9.89 9.90 11.84
CA ILE A 20 9.39 8.57 11.49
C ILE A 20 10.53 7.62 11.13
N ASP A 21 11.65 8.12 10.61
CA ASP A 21 12.84 7.36 10.16
C ASP A 21 13.60 6.68 11.30
N ARG A 22 12.90 5.83 12.02
CA ARG A 22 13.42 4.97 13.07
C ARG A 22 13.79 3.64 12.44
N HIS A 23 14.88 3.06 12.92
CA HIS A 23 15.29 1.71 12.51
C HIS A 23 14.16 0.68 12.78
N ILE A 24 13.45 0.82 13.90
CA ILE A 24 12.21 0.09 14.21
C ILE A 24 11.08 1.12 14.40
N LEU A 25 10.01 1.00 13.62
CA LEU A 25 8.83 1.84 13.73
C LEU A 25 7.97 1.43 14.93
N CYS A 26 7.60 0.15 14.97
CA CYS A 26 6.80 -0.46 16.02
C CYS A 26 6.91 -2.00 15.95
N GLU A 27 6.45 -2.68 16.99
CA GLU A 27 6.48 -4.14 17.10
C GLU A 27 5.38 -4.65 18.02
N ASN A 28 5.05 -5.93 17.91
CA ASN A 28 4.24 -6.65 18.88
C ASN A 28 4.92 -7.97 19.28
N SER A 29 4.16 -8.96 19.76
CA SER A 29 4.71 -10.27 20.15
C SER A 29 5.10 -11.15 18.96
N LYS A 30 4.63 -10.87 17.74
CA LYS A 30 4.81 -11.73 16.56
C LYS A 30 5.66 -11.10 15.46
N ILE A 31 5.58 -9.78 15.29
CA ILE A 31 6.24 -9.07 14.18
C ILE A 31 6.91 -7.78 14.63
N ILE A 32 7.90 -7.38 13.84
CA ILE A 32 8.60 -6.10 13.92
C ILE A 32 8.42 -5.38 12.57
N LEU A 33 8.08 -4.10 12.61
CA LEU A 33 8.17 -3.18 11.48
C LEU A 33 9.49 -2.43 11.56
N ARG A 34 10.46 -2.81 10.72
CA ARG A 34 11.81 -2.25 10.71
C ARG A 34 12.23 -1.75 9.34
N LYS A 35 13.26 -0.93 9.28
CA LYS A 35 13.93 -0.60 8.03
C LYS A 35 14.50 -1.85 7.36
N ALA A 36 14.63 -1.77 6.04
CA ALA A 36 15.24 -2.84 5.26
C ALA A 36 16.67 -3.10 5.72
N ILE A 37 17.08 -4.36 5.61
CA ILE A 37 18.47 -4.80 5.72
C ILE A 37 18.87 -5.49 4.40
N ASP A 38 20.16 -5.62 4.13
CA ASP A 38 20.65 -6.22 2.87
C ASP A 38 20.06 -7.61 2.59
N GLY A 39 19.86 -8.41 3.65
CA GLY A 39 19.25 -9.73 3.56
C GLY A 39 17.80 -9.75 3.07
N ASP A 40 17.10 -8.61 3.07
CA ASP A 40 15.71 -8.51 2.58
C ASP A 40 15.63 -8.38 1.06
N LYS A 41 16.72 -8.00 0.37
CA LYS A 41 16.69 -7.68 -1.06
C LYS A 41 16.19 -8.84 -1.92
N GLU A 42 16.68 -10.04 -1.64
CA GLU A 42 16.27 -11.25 -2.38
C GLU A 42 14.82 -11.65 -2.03
N PRO A 43 14.41 -11.80 -0.76
CA PRO A 43 13.01 -12.03 -0.40
C PRO A 43 12.03 -11.01 -0.98
N TYR A 44 12.40 -9.72 -0.96
CA TYR A 44 11.59 -8.64 -1.54
C TYR A 44 11.46 -8.79 -3.06
N TYR A 45 12.57 -9.04 -3.78
CA TYR A 45 12.52 -9.28 -5.21
C TYR A 45 11.62 -10.46 -5.60
N GLN A 46 11.71 -11.57 -4.85
CA GLN A 46 10.85 -12.73 -5.06
C GLN A 46 9.37 -12.41 -4.77
N LEU A 47 9.09 -11.63 -3.71
CA LEU A 47 7.74 -11.17 -3.40
C LEU A 47 7.16 -10.30 -4.53
N LYS A 48 7.92 -9.32 -5.03
CA LYS A 48 7.50 -8.51 -6.19
C LYS A 48 7.26 -9.38 -7.41
N ARG A 49 8.13 -10.37 -7.64
CA ARG A 49 7.97 -11.32 -8.76
C ARG A 49 6.71 -12.14 -8.61
N GLU A 50 6.35 -12.58 -7.41
CA GLU A 50 5.16 -13.38 -7.10
C GLU A 50 3.87 -12.65 -7.50
N TYR A 51 3.74 -11.37 -7.13
CA TYR A 51 2.53 -10.57 -7.37
C TYR A 51 2.57 -9.69 -8.64
N ALA A 52 3.62 -9.76 -9.44
CA ALA A 52 3.76 -8.93 -10.64
C ALA A 52 2.69 -9.24 -11.70
N TYR A 53 2.03 -8.18 -12.20
CA TYR A 53 1.17 -8.23 -13.38
C TYR A 53 1.95 -8.61 -14.64
N MET A 54 3.11 -7.99 -14.87
CA MET A 54 3.94 -8.22 -16.04
C MET A 54 5.21 -8.98 -15.65
N LYS A 55 5.20 -10.31 -15.70
CA LYS A 55 6.36 -11.14 -15.28
C LYS A 55 7.60 -10.92 -16.14
N SER A 56 7.45 -10.47 -17.38
CA SER A 56 8.55 -10.27 -18.34
C SER A 56 9.55 -9.19 -17.88
N VAL A 57 9.16 -8.21 -17.06
CA VAL A 57 10.10 -7.20 -16.54
C VAL A 57 11.21 -7.82 -15.68
N PHE A 58 10.93 -8.96 -15.04
CA PHE A 58 11.89 -9.69 -14.20
C PHE A 58 12.94 -10.44 -15.02
N ALA A 59 12.84 -10.45 -16.36
CA ALA A 59 13.90 -10.94 -17.23
C ALA A 59 15.04 -9.92 -17.40
N ARG A 60 14.82 -8.65 -17.05
CA ARG A 60 15.84 -7.59 -17.08
C ARG A 60 16.74 -7.72 -15.84
N PRO A 61 18.06 -7.95 -15.98
CA PRO A 61 18.95 -8.12 -14.84
C PRO A 61 18.97 -6.93 -13.89
N GLU A 62 18.85 -5.71 -14.41
CA GLU A 62 18.93 -4.45 -13.64
C GLU A 62 17.68 -4.19 -12.80
N PHE A 63 16.55 -4.81 -13.17
CA PHE A 63 15.25 -4.53 -12.56
C PHE A 63 15.21 -4.85 -11.05
N LYS A 64 15.99 -5.84 -10.62
CA LYS A 64 16.13 -6.16 -9.19
C LYS A 64 16.75 -5.02 -8.41
N ASP A 65 17.79 -4.39 -8.96
CA ASP A 65 18.46 -3.27 -8.31
C ASP A 65 17.59 -2.02 -8.35
N GLU A 66 16.91 -1.76 -9.46
CA GLU A 66 15.91 -0.68 -9.60
C GLU A 66 14.81 -0.79 -8.53
N LEU A 67 14.21 -1.98 -8.37
CA LEU A 67 13.18 -2.24 -7.35
C LEU A 67 13.71 -2.01 -5.92
N TRP A 68 14.96 -2.41 -5.67
CA TRP A 68 15.58 -2.23 -4.36
C TRP A 68 15.87 -0.77 -4.05
N GLN A 69 16.35 0.00 -5.02
CA GLN A 69 16.55 1.44 -4.86
C GLN A 69 15.22 2.17 -4.66
N GLU A 70 14.16 1.77 -5.35
CA GLU A 70 12.80 2.31 -5.10
C GLU A 70 12.36 2.02 -3.66
N TYR A 71 12.60 0.81 -3.16
CA TYR A 71 12.24 0.42 -1.79
C TYR A 71 12.99 1.24 -0.73
N LEU A 72 14.25 1.59 -1.01
CA LEU A 72 15.11 2.38 -0.12
C LEU A 72 14.99 3.90 -0.32
N SER A 73 14.13 4.35 -1.25
CA SER A 73 13.99 5.77 -1.58
C SER A 73 13.57 6.61 -0.37
N GLU A 74 14.20 7.77 -0.19
CA GLU A 74 13.85 8.76 0.83
C GLU A 74 12.47 9.40 0.59
N GLU A 75 11.92 9.28 -0.62
CA GLU A 75 10.55 9.70 -0.93
C GLU A 75 9.51 8.69 -0.44
N SER A 76 9.95 7.51 -0.02
CA SER A 76 9.12 6.44 0.50
C SER A 76 9.27 6.28 2.01
N LEU A 77 8.27 5.68 2.62
CA LEU A 77 8.25 5.32 4.02
C LEU A 77 7.90 3.85 4.18
N TYR A 78 8.65 3.00 3.50
CA TYR A 78 8.50 1.56 3.61
C TYR A 78 9.18 0.99 4.84
N TYR A 79 8.49 0.01 5.42
CA TYR A 79 8.97 -0.80 6.52
C TYR A 79 8.82 -2.27 6.15
N THR A 80 9.91 -3.01 6.34
CA THR A 80 9.93 -4.46 6.27
C THR A 80 9.11 -4.99 7.44
N ILE A 81 8.18 -5.89 7.14
CA ILE A 81 7.50 -6.71 8.12
C ILE A 81 8.37 -7.96 8.30
N ALA A 82 8.92 -8.11 9.50
CA ALA A 82 9.73 -9.27 9.87
C ALA A 82 9.09 -10.04 11.02
N LYS A 83 9.25 -11.37 11.05
CA LYS A 83 8.93 -12.17 12.24
C LYS A 83 9.85 -11.76 13.39
N LYS A 84 9.29 -11.61 14.59
CA LYS A 84 10.05 -11.16 15.76
C LYS A 84 11.06 -12.19 16.26
N GLU A 85 10.72 -13.47 16.16
CA GLU A 85 11.52 -14.58 16.70
C GLU A 85 12.87 -14.76 15.99
N ASP A 86 12.87 -14.67 14.66
CA ASP A 86 13.98 -15.06 13.79
C ASP A 86 14.37 -13.96 12.79
N ASN A 87 13.71 -12.80 12.86
CA ASN A 87 13.89 -11.65 11.97
C ASN A 87 13.68 -11.96 10.47
N ILE A 88 12.94 -13.04 10.16
CA ILE A 88 12.67 -13.44 8.77
C ILE A 88 11.72 -12.44 8.11
N PHE A 89 12.07 -12.02 6.90
CA PHE A 89 11.22 -11.21 6.02
C PHE A 89 9.91 -11.94 5.70
N ILE A 90 8.78 -11.31 6.01
CA ILE A 90 7.44 -11.82 5.63
C ILE A 90 6.72 -10.95 4.62
N GLY A 91 7.16 -9.70 4.45
CA GLY A 91 6.53 -8.74 3.57
C GLY A 91 6.98 -7.33 3.88
N TYR A 92 6.24 -6.36 3.36
CA TYR A 92 6.45 -4.95 3.65
C TYR A 92 5.13 -4.19 3.68
N CYS A 93 5.12 -3.03 4.34
CA CYS A 93 4.06 -2.05 4.18
C CYS A 93 4.62 -0.63 4.25
N GLY A 94 3.88 0.31 3.70
CA GLY A 94 4.12 1.73 3.92
C GLY A 94 3.69 2.61 2.75
N VAL A 95 4.26 3.81 2.69
CA VAL A 95 3.89 4.83 1.70
C VAL A 95 4.95 4.94 0.63
N LYS A 96 4.57 4.85 -0.65
CA LYS A 96 5.52 4.97 -1.76
C LYS A 96 6.03 6.40 -1.98
N ASN A 97 5.14 7.39 -1.85
CA ASN A 97 5.42 8.76 -2.21
C ASN A 97 4.85 9.73 -1.17
N LEU A 98 5.75 10.26 -0.35
CA LEU A 98 5.48 11.18 0.75
C LEU A 98 5.10 12.60 0.26
N ASN A 99 5.40 12.96 -0.98
CA ASN A 99 5.08 14.27 -1.56
C ASN A 99 3.60 14.43 -1.95
N ARG A 100 2.81 13.35 -1.89
CA ARG A 100 1.37 13.40 -2.17
C ARG A 100 0.59 14.03 -1.00
N LYS A 101 -0.51 14.71 -1.34
CA LYS A 101 -1.42 15.28 -0.34
C LYS A 101 -2.06 14.20 0.52
N VAL A 102 -2.58 13.15 -0.12
CA VAL A 102 -3.10 11.93 0.53
C VAL A 102 -2.06 10.85 0.33
N TRP A 103 -1.63 10.22 1.43
CA TRP A 103 -0.63 9.16 1.36
C TRP A 103 -1.28 7.84 1.00
N GLU A 104 -0.75 7.21 -0.04
CA GLU A 104 -1.18 5.89 -0.47
C GLU A 104 -0.38 4.82 0.26
N ILE A 105 -1.09 3.94 0.97
CA ILE A 105 -0.51 2.81 1.67
C ILE A 105 -0.49 1.58 0.76
N ALA A 106 0.67 0.95 0.69
CA ALA A 106 0.89 -0.34 0.09
C ALA A 106 1.20 -1.39 1.17
N ILE A 107 0.79 -2.63 0.92
CA ILE A 107 1.18 -3.80 1.69
C ILE A 107 1.25 -5.02 0.79
N GLU A 108 2.32 -5.79 0.92
CA GLU A 108 2.45 -7.11 0.30
C GLU A 108 3.03 -8.09 1.33
N ILE A 109 2.43 -9.28 1.39
CA ILE A 109 2.82 -10.36 2.29
C ILE A 109 3.12 -11.59 1.43
N LYS A 110 4.23 -12.27 1.70
CA LYS A 110 4.55 -13.57 1.07
C LYS A 110 3.39 -14.54 1.26
N SER A 111 2.97 -15.23 0.21
CA SER A 111 1.80 -16.14 0.25
C SER A 111 1.82 -17.13 1.42
N ASP A 112 2.98 -17.71 1.75
CA ASP A 112 3.14 -18.65 2.88
C ASP A 112 2.70 -18.06 4.25
N TYR A 113 2.68 -16.73 4.36
CA TYR A 113 2.32 -15.97 5.55
C TYR A 113 0.94 -15.29 5.44
N CYS A 114 0.25 -15.38 4.31
CA CYS A 114 -1.10 -14.87 4.14
C CYS A 114 -2.10 -15.62 5.05
N HIS A 115 -3.26 -15.00 5.31
CA HIS A 115 -4.35 -15.55 6.13
C HIS A 115 -4.01 -15.88 7.60
N ARG A 116 -2.84 -15.45 8.10
CA ARG A 116 -2.41 -15.65 9.50
C ARG A 116 -2.52 -14.39 10.37
N GLY A 117 -3.14 -13.33 9.85
CA GLY A 117 -3.34 -12.05 10.56
C GLY A 117 -2.13 -11.11 10.55
N TYR A 118 -1.04 -11.46 9.87
CA TYR A 118 0.15 -10.60 9.76
C TYR A 118 -0.13 -9.27 9.06
N GLY A 119 -0.81 -9.30 7.91
CA GLY A 119 -1.16 -8.06 7.18
C GLY A 119 -2.00 -7.09 7.99
N TYR A 120 -3.03 -7.58 8.69
CA TYR A 120 -3.86 -6.78 9.58
C TYR A 120 -3.04 -6.17 10.73
N SER A 121 -2.23 -6.99 11.41
CA SER A 121 -1.43 -6.54 12.55
C SER A 121 -0.40 -5.50 12.13
N ALA A 122 0.30 -5.73 11.01
CA ALA A 122 1.31 -4.82 10.49
C ALA A 122 0.69 -3.49 10.10
N LEU A 123 -0.35 -3.51 9.26
CA LEU A 123 -0.92 -2.29 8.71
C LEU A 123 -1.64 -1.45 9.78
N LYS A 124 -2.32 -2.09 10.74
CA LYS A 124 -2.92 -1.39 11.89
C LYS A 124 -1.86 -0.63 12.71
N MET A 125 -0.81 -1.31 13.14
CA MET A 125 0.26 -0.68 13.93
C MET A 125 0.99 0.41 13.14
N TYR A 126 1.20 0.19 11.83
CA TYR A 126 1.79 1.17 10.94
C TYR A 126 0.95 2.45 10.90
N LEU A 127 -0.35 2.33 10.61
CA LEU A 127 -1.27 3.48 10.51
C LEU A 127 -1.34 4.25 11.83
N GLU A 128 -1.55 3.57 12.96
CA GLU A 128 -1.62 4.20 14.29
C GLU A 128 -0.32 4.95 14.61
N THR A 129 0.83 4.35 14.30
CA THR A 129 2.14 4.95 14.59
C THR A 129 2.43 6.14 13.67
N VAL A 130 2.21 5.98 12.36
CA VAL A 130 2.50 7.01 11.36
C VAL A 130 1.56 8.20 11.50
N ALA A 131 0.25 7.97 11.70
CA ALA A 131 -0.71 9.06 11.91
C ALA A 131 -0.33 9.91 13.12
N LYS A 132 0.02 9.27 14.24
CA LYS A 132 0.47 9.94 15.46
C LYS A 132 1.74 10.77 15.27
N ILE A 133 2.73 10.26 14.53
CA ILE A 133 4.03 10.96 14.35
C ILE A 133 3.93 12.07 13.31
N SER A 134 3.19 11.84 12.21
CA SER A 134 3.10 12.75 11.07
C SER A 134 2.00 13.81 11.18
N ASN A 135 1.06 13.65 12.13
CA ASN A 135 -0.20 14.39 12.18
C ASN A 135 -1.03 14.29 10.88
N ARG A 136 -0.82 13.22 10.09
CA ARG A 136 -1.64 12.87 8.94
C ARG A 136 -2.75 11.95 9.39
N HIS A 137 -3.98 12.31 9.05
CA HIS A 137 -5.16 11.56 9.45
C HIS A 137 -5.89 10.94 8.26
N GLU A 138 -5.57 11.33 7.02
CA GLU A 138 -6.18 10.76 5.81
C GLU A 138 -5.19 9.90 5.03
N PHE A 139 -5.60 8.67 4.71
CA PHE A 139 -4.82 7.73 3.91
C PHE A 139 -5.69 7.09 2.83
N ALA A 140 -5.04 6.73 1.71
CA ALA A 140 -5.66 5.99 0.62
C ALA A 140 -4.99 4.62 0.44
N SER A 141 -5.68 3.69 -0.20
CA SER A 141 -5.08 2.46 -0.72
C SER A 141 -5.72 2.10 -2.05
N ARG A 142 -4.90 1.68 -3.01
CA ARG A 142 -5.36 1.18 -4.30
C ARG A 142 -5.31 -0.34 -4.32
N VAL A 143 -6.43 -0.95 -4.70
CA VAL A 143 -6.59 -2.41 -4.66
C VAL A 143 -7.20 -2.90 -5.96
N ASP A 144 -6.61 -3.94 -6.53
CA ASP A 144 -7.18 -4.62 -7.70
C ASP A 144 -8.56 -5.22 -7.40
N ALA A 145 -9.47 -5.15 -8.38
CA ALA A 145 -10.82 -5.70 -8.27
C ALA A 145 -10.82 -7.23 -8.01
N ASP A 146 -9.78 -7.94 -8.44
CA ASP A 146 -9.60 -9.38 -8.22
C ASP A 146 -8.82 -9.70 -6.93
N ASN A 147 -8.21 -8.70 -6.28
CA ASN A 147 -7.49 -8.90 -5.02
C ASN A 147 -8.43 -8.87 -3.79
N ILE A 148 -9.25 -9.91 -3.67
CA ILE A 148 -10.24 -10.09 -2.59
C ILE A 148 -9.57 -10.04 -1.20
N ALA A 149 -8.36 -10.60 -1.07
CA ALA A 149 -7.63 -10.60 0.19
C ALA A 149 -7.31 -9.18 0.68
N SER A 150 -6.83 -8.31 -0.21
CA SER A 150 -6.56 -6.92 0.12
C SER A 150 -7.83 -6.11 0.34
N GLN A 151 -8.90 -6.35 -0.42
CA GLN A 151 -10.20 -5.69 -0.19
C GLN A 151 -10.71 -5.97 1.24
N ASN A 152 -10.73 -7.24 1.63
CA ASN A 152 -11.11 -7.66 2.98
C ASN A 152 -10.20 -7.06 4.06
N LEU A 153 -8.90 -6.95 3.78
CA LEU A 153 -7.95 -6.32 4.70
C LEU A 153 -8.26 -4.84 4.91
N MET A 154 -8.47 -4.08 3.83
CA MET A 154 -8.76 -2.65 3.90
C MET A 154 -10.04 -2.39 4.69
N GLU A 155 -11.11 -3.12 4.39
CA GLU A 155 -12.40 -2.98 5.08
C GLU A 155 -12.31 -3.35 6.57
N LYS A 156 -11.58 -4.42 6.90
CA LYS A 156 -11.38 -4.83 8.29
C LYS A 156 -10.58 -3.80 9.10
N LEU A 157 -9.74 -3.01 8.44
CA LEU A 157 -8.99 -1.90 9.04
C LEU A 157 -9.82 -0.61 9.13
N GLY A 158 -11.05 -0.60 8.59
CA GLY A 158 -11.95 0.55 8.64
C GLY A 158 -11.87 1.46 7.41
N PHE A 159 -11.08 1.11 6.38
CA PHE A 159 -11.15 1.83 5.13
C PHE A 159 -12.52 1.68 4.48
N GLN A 160 -13.00 2.75 3.87
CA GLN A 160 -14.26 2.81 3.16
C GLN A 160 -14.02 2.87 1.65
N PRO A 161 -14.91 2.26 0.84
CA PRO A 161 -14.94 2.49 -0.60
C PRO A 161 -15.00 3.99 -0.91
N TYR A 162 -14.11 4.48 -1.77
CA TYR A 162 -14.05 5.89 -2.13
C TYR A 162 -14.32 6.12 -3.62
N GLY A 163 -13.79 5.26 -4.50
CA GLY A 163 -14.00 5.35 -5.94
C GLY A 163 -13.03 4.49 -6.73
N LEU A 164 -12.66 4.96 -7.93
CA LEU A 164 -11.69 4.30 -8.79
C LEU A 164 -10.48 5.20 -9.02
N SER A 165 -9.32 4.57 -9.18
CA SER A 165 -8.08 5.25 -9.54
C SER A 165 -7.41 4.56 -10.72
N GLU A 166 -6.65 5.35 -11.48
CA GLU A 166 -5.72 4.81 -12.47
C GLU A 166 -4.59 4.03 -11.79
N PHE A 167 -4.04 3.06 -12.53
CA PHE A 167 -2.87 2.30 -12.11
C PHE A 167 -1.90 2.03 -13.27
N LEU A 168 -2.24 1.10 -14.19
CA LEU A 168 -1.37 0.73 -15.32
C LEU A 168 -1.71 1.48 -16.62
N LEU A 169 -2.99 1.79 -16.83
CA LEU A 169 -3.49 2.39 -18.06
C LEU A 169 -3.69 3.89 -17.84
N HIS A 170 -2.97 4.71 -18.61
CA HIS A 170 -3.00 6.17 -18.48
C HIS A 170 -3.77 6.85 -19.62
N LYS A 171 -3.75 6.29 -20.83
CA LYS A 171 -4.51 6.85 -21.97
C LYS A 171 -5.93 6.31 -21.96
N GLU A 172 -6.91 7.16 -22.27
CA GLU A 172 -8.31 6.72 -22.39
C GLU A 172 -8.50 5.65 -23.47
N GLU A 173 -7.74 5.71 -24.56
CA GLU A 173 -7.73 4.71 -25.63
C GLU A 173 -7.40 3.31 -25.08
N ASP A 174 -6.36 3.21 -24.26
CA ASP A 174 -5.91 1.95 -23.67
C ASP A 174 -6.92 1.43 -22.64
N LYS A 175 -7.55 2.34 -21.88
CA LYS A 175 -8.62 1.99 -20.92
C LYS A 175 -9.83 1.41 -21.63
N LEU A 176 -10.31 2.06 -22.69
CA LEU A 176 -11.44 1.59 -23.49
C LEU A 176 -11.14 0.24 -24.15
N ALA A 177 -9.92 0.07 -24.66
CA ALA A 177 -9.48 -1.21 -25.24
C ALA A 177 -9.53 -2.35 -24.20
N ALA A 178 -9.01 -2.12 -22.98
CA ALA A 178 -9.08 -3.09 -21.90
C ALA A 178 -10.52 -3.39 -21.46
N GLU A 179 -11.39 -2.37 -21.39
CA GLU A 179 -12.81 -2.54 -21.05
C GLU A 179 -13.55 -3.42 -22.08
N GLU A 180 -13.23 -3.26 -23.37
CA GLU A 180 -13.81 -4.09 -24.43
C GLU A 180 -13.22 -5.51 -24.46
N GLU A 181 -11.90 -5.64 -24.29
CA GLU A 181 -11.20 -6.93 -24.25
C GLU A 181 -11.71 -7.82 -23.10
N TYR A 182 -11.92 -7.22 -21.92
CA TYR A 182 -12.28 -7.95 -20.71
C TYR A 182 -13.76 -7.87 -20.33
N LYS A 183 -14.64 -7.39 -21.23
CA LYS A 183 -16.08 -7.21 -20.94
C LYS A 183 -16.78 -8.46 -20.41
N ASP A 184 -16.33 -9.65 -20.84
CA ASP A 184 -16.90 -10.93 -20.45
C ASP A 184 -16.52 -11.33 -18.99
N LYS A 185 -15.60 -10.60 -18.35
CA LYS A 185 -15.31 -10.76 -16.91
C LYS A 185 -16.35 -10.13 -16.00
N LEU A 186 -17.28 -9.31 -16.52
CA LEU A 186 -18.31 -8.64 -15.73
C LEU A 186 -19.37 -9.64 -15.24
N ASP A 187 -19.03 -10.34 -14.17
CA ASP A 187 -19.90 -11.24 -13.45
C ASP A 187 -20.70 -10.52 -12.35
N ALA A 188 -21.55 -11.26 -11.63
CA ALA A 188 -22.35 -10.73 -10.53
C ALA A 188 -21.50 -10.10 -9.41
N ARG A 189 -20.25 -10.56 -9.22
CA ARG A 189 -19.34 -9.99 -8.21
C ARG A 189 -18.85 -8.62 -8.67
N TYR A 190 -18.50 -8.45 -9.94
CA TYR A 190 -18.15 -7.13 -10.49
C TYR A 190 -19.32 -6.15 -10.39
N ILE A 191 -20.56 -6.59 -10.64
CA ILE A 191 -21.74 -5.74 -10.47
C ILE A 191 -21.90 -5.29 -9.01
N ALA A 192 -21.86 -6.23 -8.06
CA ALA A 192 -21.97 -5.90 -6.63
C ALA A 192 -20.83 -4.98 -6.16
N LEU A 193 -19.62 -5.18 -6.68
CA LEU A 193 -18.46 -4.34 -6.37
C LEU A 193 -18.64 -2.93 -6.93
N ALA A 194 -19.14 -2.79 -8.16
CA ALA A 194 -19.43 -1.50 -8.78
C ALA A 194 -20.49 -0.72 -7.99
N GLU A 195 -21.56 -1.39 -7.55
CA GLU A 195 -22.60 -0.81 -6.67
C GLU A 195 -22.01 -0.32 -5.34
N LYS A 196 -21.17 -1.15 -4.70
CA LYS A 196 -20.47 -0.80 -3.45
C LYS A 196 -19.64 0.48 -3.59
N PHE A 197 -18.95 0.62 -4.73
CA PHE A 197 -18.11 1.79 -5.03
C PHE A 197 -18.87 2.94 -5.71
N LYS A 198 -20.14 2.75 -6.05
CA LYS A 198 -20.99 3.71 -6.78
C LYS A 198 -20.37 4.15 -8.11
N VAL A 199 -19.86 3.19 -8.87
CA VAL A 199 -19.22 3.41 -10.18
C VAL A 199 -19.82 2.53 -11.26
N GLU A 200 -19.53 2.85 -12.52
CA GLU A 200 -19.95 2.02 -13.64
C GLU A 200 -19.15 0.70 -13.65
N PRO A 201 -19.82 -0.48 -13.77
CA PRO A 201 -19.13 -1.77 -13.73
C PRO A 201 -17.99 -1.92 -14.73
N ARG A 202 -18.15 -1.40 -15.95
CA ARG A 202 -17.12 -1.48 -16.99
C ARG A 202 -15.80 -0.84 -16.55
N ARG A 203 -15.84 0.26 -15.79
CA ARG A 203 -14.64 0.97 -15.34
C ARG A 203 -13.76 0.14 -14.41
N LEU A 204 -14.30 -0.91 -13.77
CA LEU A 204 -13.53 -1.86 -12.97
C LEU A 204 -12.55 -2.72 -13.79
N LEU A 205 -12.69 -2.76 -15.11
CA LEU A 205 -11.80 -3.53 -16.01
C LEU A 205 -10.53 -2.77 -16.39
N SER A 206 -10.52 -1.44 -16.22
CA SER A 206 -9.43 -0.55 -16.61
C SER A 206 -8.83 0.24 -15.44
N HIS A 207 -9.47 0.20 -14.26
CA HIS A 207 -9.08 0.93 -13.05
C HIS A 207 -8.94 -0.02 -11.86
N VAL A 208 -8.33 0.49 -10.80
CA VAL A 208 -8.28 -0.17 -9.48
C VAL A 208 -9.21 0.53 -8.51
N LEU A 209 -9.63 -0.20 -7.47
CA LEU A 209 -10.45 0.32 -6.39
C LEU A 209 -9.62 1.30 -5.54
N GLU A 210 -10.17 2.47 -5.23
CA GLU A 210 -9.61 3.38 -4.23
C GLU A 210 -10.40 3.26 -2.92
N TYR A 211 -9.69 2.88 -1.87
CA TYR A 211 -10.17 2.90 -0.49
C TYR A 211 -9.60 4.11 0.24
N ARG A 212 -10.36 4.71 1.16
CA ARG A 212 -9.88 5.76 2.06
C ARG A 212 -10.21 5.52 3.51
N ILE A 213 -9.37 6.03 4.40
CA ILE A 213 -9.62 6.05 5.84
C ILE A 213 -9.26 7.42 6.42
N ILE A 214 -10.01 7.82 7.44
CA ILE A 214 -9.66 8.89 8.35
C ILE A 214 -9.40 8.25 9.71
N VAL A 215 -8.19 8.40 10.24
CA VAL A 215 -7.71 7.82 11.52
C VAL A 215 -7.57 8.86 12.62
#